data_AF-A0A4Q3VE01-F1
#
_entry.id   AF-A0A4Q3VE01-F1
#
_cell.length_a   1.000
_cell.length_b   1.000
_cell.length_c   1.000
_cell.angle_alpha   90.00
_cell.angle_beta   90.00
_cell.angle_gamma   90.00
#
_symmetry.space_group_name_H-M   'P 1'
#
loop_
_entity.id
_entity.type
_entity.pdbx_description
1 polymer ?
#
loop_
_entity_poly.entity_id
_entity_poly.type
_entity_poly.pdbx_seq_one_letter_code
_entity_poly.pdbx_strand_id
1 'polypeptide(L)'
;MNFRALLLPAIALVGASANAASFYNDFSTLNNDYSNGWLLGTTSTAGGTVTPFADYTAVGGDGISRWSNLATETALVPAAFKNSQVADSHGILLGEAALHGGIDGTIAVASYKFATAGAYAITGAFGDGDSGSVDLYITSGANTYLSSLNVSGNQAFSFILNATAGQTIEFAVGTAGAFGSDSTPLSANIDAVPEPASMAALGLGGLALLRRRRKA
;
A
#
# COMPACT_ATOMS: atom_id res chain seq x y z
N MET A 1 35.70 52.92 8.42
CA MET A 1 34.29 52.50 8.62
C MET A 1 34.17 51.09 8.07
N ASN A 2 34.11 50.07 8.94
CA ASN A 2 34.16 48.67 8.51
C ASN A 2 32.78 48.01 8.68
N PHE A 3 32.08 47.80 7.56
CA PHE A 3 30.85 47.01 7.51
C PHE A 3 31.21 45.52 7.67
N ARG A 4 30.95 44.95 8.84
CA ARG A 4 31.02 43.49 9.06
C ARG A 4 29.75 42.86 8.49
N ALA A 5 29.87 42.16 7.37
CA ALA A 5 28.81 41.34 6.79
C ALA A 5 28.48 40.17 7.74
N LEU A 6 27.29 40.20 8.32
CA LEU A 6 26.77 39.12 9.16
C LEU A 6 26.19 38.04 8.24
N LEU A 7 26.95 36.98 7.96
CA LEU A 7 26.42 35.80 7.29
C LEU A 7 25.38 35.13 8.21
N LEU A 8 24.13 35.07 7.76
CA LEU A 8 23.08 34.32 8.41
C LEU A 8 23.11 32.87 7.91
N PRO A 9 23.23 31.86 8.78
CA PRO A 9 23.00 30.49 8.38
C PRO A 9 21.52 30.35 8.00
N ALA A 10 21.25 30.08 6.72
CA ALA A 10 19.94 29.65 6.26
C ALA A 10 19.72 28.23 6.80
N ILE A 11 18.96 28.10 7.89
CA ILE A 11 18.46 26.81 8.34
C ILE A 11 17.45 26.36 7.28
N ALA A 12 17.88 25.46 6.39
CA ALA A 12 16.95 24.74 5.52
C ALA A 12 16.12 23.81 6.41
N LEU A 13 14.88 24.20 6.73
CA LEU A 13 13.89 23.24 7.17
C LEU A 13 13.62 22.33 5.97
N VAL A 14 14.20 21.14 5.98
CA VAL A 14 13.79 20.07 5.09
C VAL A 14 12.40 19.67 5.57
N GLY A 15 11.36 20.20 4.93
CA GLY A 15 10.01 19.69 5.12
C GLY A 15 10.05 18.22 4.75
N ALA A 16 9.77 17.33 5.71
CA ALA A 16 9.49 15.95 5.40
C ALA A 16 8.27 15.96 4.47
N SER A 17 8.49 15.79 3.17
CA SER A 17 7.40 15.50 2.25
C SER A 17 6.79 14.20 2.75
N ALA A 18 5.52 14.25 3.19
CA ALA A 18 4.77 13.05 3.48
C ALA A 18 4.83 12.16 2.23
N ASN A 19 5.51 11.02 2.33
CA ASN A 19 5.56 10.08 1.23
C ASN A 19 4.25 9.30 1.26
N ALA A 20 3.34 9.64 0.35
CA ALA A 20 2.09 8.93 0.14
C ALA A 20 2.39 7.68 -0.68
N ALA A 21 2.16 6.50 -0.12
CA ALA A 21 2.24 5.25 -0.86
C ALA A 21 0.83 4.83 -1.31
N SER A 22 0.73 4.26 -2.51
CA SER A 22 -0.52 3.79 -3.09
C SER A 22 -0.30 2.47 -3.80
N PHE A 23 -1.09 1.45 -3.47
CA PHE A 23 -0.90 0.10 -3.99
C PHE A 23 -0.86 0.07 -5.53
N TYR A 24 -1.80 0.73 -6.21
CA TYR A 24 -1.84 0.75 -7.68
C TYR A 24 -0.67 1.53 -8.30
N ASN A 25 -0.41 2.74 -7.81
CA ASN A 25 0.62 3.61 -8.40
C ASN A 25 2.01 3.04 -8.17
N ASP A 26 2.25 2.47 -6.98
CA ASP A 26 3.54 1.91 -6.61
C ASP A 26 3.71 0.47 -7.08
N PHE A 27 2.68 -0.20 -7.60
CA PHE A 27 2.79 -1.58 -8.09
C PHE A 27 3.93 -1.71 -9.10
N SER A 28 5.02 -2.38 -8.68
CA SER A 28 6.22 -2.58 -9.49
C SER A 28 5.99 -3.68 -10.51
N THR A 29 6.50 -3.46 -11.71
CA THR A 29 6.53 -4.45 -12.81
C THR A 29 7.95 -4.95 -13.07
N LEU A 30 8.93 -4.46 -12.30
CA LEU A 30 10.35 -4.73 -12.49
C LEU A 30 10.90 -5.69 -11.43
N ASN A 31 10.44 -5.54 -10.19
CA ASN A 31 10.92 -6.30 -9.04
C ASN A 31 9.84 -6.44 -7.97
N ASN A 32 10.02 -7.44 -7.11
CA ASN A 32 9.11 -7.76 -6.03
C ASN A 32 9.89 -7.97 -4.72
N ASP A 33 10.44 -6.87 -4.17
CA ASP A 33 11.47 -6.90 -3.12
C ASP A 33 11.41 -5.74 -2.10
N TYR A 34 10.26 -5.06 -1.95
CA TYR A 34 10.06 -3.85 -1.13
C TYR A 34 10.84 -2.59 -1.55
N SER A 35 11.54 -2.58 -2.68
CA SER A 35 12.23 -1.36 -3.15
C SER A 35 11.30 -0.16 -3.38
N ASN A 36 10.04 -0.42 -3.76
CA ASN A 36 8.93 0.52 -3.88
C ASN A 36 8.05 0.58 -2.61
N GLY A 37 8.49 -0.04 -1.51
CA GLY A 37 7.71 -0.19 -0.28
C GLY A 37 6.77 -1.40 -0.26
N TRP A 38 6.50 -2.06 -1.39
CA TRP A 38 5.55 -3.18 -1.48
C TRP A 38 6.24 -4.53 -1.78
N LEU A 39 5.70 -5.59 -1.21
CA LEU A 39 5.99 -6.99 -1.54
C LEU A 39 4.68 -7.72 -1.78
N LEU A 40 4.61 -8.46 -2.88
CA LEU A 40 3.46 -9.23 -3.30
C LEU A 40 3.76 -10.71 -3.12
N GLY A 41 2.82 -11.48 -2.60
CA GLY A 41 3.07 -12.89 -2.37
C GLY A 41 1.88 -13.63 -1.81
N THR A 42 2.16 -14.75 -1.15
CA THR A 42 1.16 -15.58 -0.50
C THR A 42 1.48 -15.89 0.94
N THR A 43 0.45 -16.29 1.69
CA THR A 43 0.57 -16.88 3.02
C THR A 43 -0.48 -17.98 3.19
N SER A 44 -0.25 -18.92 4.12
CA SER A 44 -1.25 -19.91 4.52
C SER A 44 -2.19 -19.40 5.62
N THR A 45 -1.87 -18.26 6.23
CA THR A 45 -2.62 -17.69 7.35
C THR A 45 -2.46 -16.18 7.35
N ALA A 46 -3.54 -15.42 7.55
CA ALA A 46 -3.49 -13.98 7.65
C ALA A 46 -2.53 -13.52 8.76
N GLY A 47 -1.65 -12.54 8.47
CA GLY A 47 -0.57 -12.12 9.37
C GLY A 47 0.62 -13.10 9.44
N GLY A 48 0.62 -14.14 8.62
CA GLY A 48 1.70 -15.14 8.54
C GLY A 48 2.92 -14.65 7.75
N THR A 49 3.89 -15.55 7.55
CA THR A 49 5.07 -15.23 6.73
C THR A 49 4.69 -15.17 5.25
N VAL A 50 4.92 -14.02 4.63
CA VAL A 50 4.69 -13.82 3.20
C VAL A 50 5.80 -14.51 2.38
N THR A 51 5.40 -15.42 1.50
CA THR A 51 6.25 -16.00 0.46
C THR A 51 6.09 -15.17 -0.82
N PRO A 52 7.14 -14.46 -1.29
CA PRO A 52 7.02 -13.60 -2.46
C PRO A 52 6.59 -14.35 -3.72
N PHE A 53 5.84 -13.68 -4.59
CA PHE A 53 5.68 -14.11 -5.98
C PHE A 53 7.00 -13.98 -6.75
N ALA A 54 7.39 -15.04 -7.45
CA ALA A 54 8.66 -15.11 -8.18
C ALA A 54 8.59 -14.67 -9.64
N ASP A 55 7.43 -14.85 -10.29
CA ASP A 55 7.26 -14.67 -11.72
C ASP A 55 6.41 -13.43 -12.03
N TYR A 56 6.91 -12.60 -12.96
CA TYR A 56 6.16 -11.50 -13.53
C TYR A 56 5.72 -11.84 -14.96
N THR A 57 4.43 -11.70 -15.23
CA THR A 57 3.89 -11.74 -16.59
C THR A 57 3.50 -10.33 -17.00
N ALA A 58 4.22 -9.77 -17.98
CA ALA A 58 3.85 -8.52 -18.63
C ALA A 58 2.64 -8.78 -19.54
N VAL A 59 1.51 -8.10 -19.28
CA VAL A 59 0.28 -8.12 -20.09
C VAL A 59 -0.04 -9.52 -20.63
N GLY A 60 -0.70 -10.34 -19.80
CA GLY A 60 -1.15 -11.68 -20.18
C GLY A 60 -2.19 -11.67 -21.31
N GLY A 61 -2.67 -12.85 -21.70
CA GLY A 61 -3.74 -12.98 -22.70
C GLY A 61 -5.07 -12.31 -22.31
N ASP A 62 -5.22 -11.97 -21.04
CA ASP A 62 -6.30 -11.21 -20.41
C ASP A 62 -6.10 -9.68 -20.47
N GLY A 63 -4.93 -9.22 -20.95
CA GLY A 63 -4.64 -7.80 -21.10
C GLY A 63 -4.16 -7.11 -19.82
N ILE A 64 -3.86 -7.85 -18.76
CA ILE A 64 -3.40 -7.30 -17.48
C ILE A 64 -2.05 -7.89 -17.08
N SER A 65 -1.27 -7.11 -16.32
CA SER A 65 0.01 -7.58 -15.78
C SER A 65 -0.19 -8.27 -14.45
N ARG A 66 0.64 -9.26 -14.13
CA ARG A 66 0.55 -9.98 -12.85
C ARG A 66 1.89 -10.44 -12.29
N TRP A 67 1.91 -10.56 -10.96
CA TRP A 67 2.88 -11.36 -10.22
C TRP A 67 2.23 -12.66 -9.74
N SER A 68 2.90 -13.78 -9.92
CA SER A 68 2.47 -15.13 -9.48
C SER A 68 3.68 -16.06 -9.27
N ASN A 69 3.45 -17.31 -8.88
CA ASN A 69 4.52 -18.34 -8.73
C ASN A 69 4.52 -19.40 -9.84
N LEU A 70 3.77 -19.15 -10.92
CA LEU A 70 3.68 -20.03 -12.07
C LEU A 70 3.85 -19.19 -13.33
N ALA A 71 5.02 -19.33 -13.99
CA ALA A 71 5.34 -18.69 -15.25
C ALA A 71 4.40 -19.07 -16.41
N THR A 72 3.76 -20.24 -16.30
CA THR A 72 2.78 -20.77 -17.26
C THR A 72 1.78 -21.60 -16.47
N GLU A 73 0.53 -21.14 -16.32
CA GLU A 73 -0.70 -21.98 -16.30
C GLU A 73 -1.95 -21.27 -15.75
N THR A 74 -3.07 -21.69 -16.35
CA THR A 74 -4.49 -21.67 -15.96
C THR A 74 -4.96 -20.84 -14.74
N ALA A 75 -5.70 -19.76 -15.02
CA ALA A 75 -6.85 -19.12 -14.34
C ALA A 75 -7.15 -19.28 -12.81
N LEU A 76 -6.30 -19.89 -11.99
CA LEU A 76 -6.67 -20.39 -10.65
C LEU A 76 -5.50 -20.31 -9.64
N VAL A 77 -4.49 -19.50 -9.96
CA VAL A 77 -3.28 -19.37 -9.14
C VAL A 77 -3.36 -18.09 -8.33
N PRO A 78 -2.89 -18.09 -7.06
CA PRO A 78 -2.83 -16.86 -6.31
C PRO A 78 -1.93 -15.86 -7.03
N ALA A 79 -2.41 -14.63 -7.14
CA ALA A 79 -1.76 -13.61 -7.94
C ALA A 79 -2.06 -12.21 -7.41
N ALA A 80 -1.19 -11.28 -7.80
CA ALA A 80 -1.43 -9.84 -7.69
C ALA A 80 -1.44 -9.24 -9.09
N PHE A 81 -2.47 -8.47 -9.39
CA PHE A 81 -2.72 -7.93 -10.74
C PHE A 81 -2.59 -6.41 -10.79
N LYS A 82 -2.27 -5.91 -11.99
CA LYS A 82 -2.37 -4.50 -12.35
C LYS A 82 -3.02 -4.37 -13.71
N ASN A 83 -4.18 -3.71 -13.77
CA ASN A 83 -4.85 -3.38 -15.02
C ASN A 83 -4.54 -1.93 -15.44
N SER A 84 -3.75 -1.79 -16.50
CA SER A 84 -3.38 -0.48 -17.08
C SER A 84 -3.76 -0.34 -18.55
N GLN A 85 -4.43 -1.33 -19.14
CA GLN A 85 -4.58 -1.45 -20.60
C GLN A 85 -6.02 -1.64 -21.06
N VAL A 86 -6.84 -2.37 -20.30
CA VAL A 86 -8.18 -2.79 -20.73
C VAL A 86 -9.25 -2.23 -19.80
N ALA A 87 -10.47 -2.02 -20.32
CA ALA A 87 -11.56 -1.41 -19.56
C ALA A 87 -11.96 -2.23 -18.33
N ASP A 88 -11.97 -3.55 -18.49
CA ASP A 88 -12.30 -4.54 -17.46
C ASP A 88 -11.58 -5.85 -17.83
N SER A 89 -10.98 -6.49 -16.83
CA SER A 89 -10.53 -7.87 -16.90
C SER A 89 -10.82 -8.54 -15.58
N HIS A 90 -11.76 -9.49 -15.57
CA HIS A 90 -12.15 -10.23 -14.37
C HIS A 90 -12.59 -9.32 -13.21
N GLY A 91 -13.36 -8.27 -13.50
CA GLY A 91 -13.85 -7.33 -12.49
C GLY A 91 -12.78 -6.35 -11.99
N ILE A 92 -11.58 -6.39 -12.58
CA ILE A 92 -10.50 -5.42 -12.33
C ILE A 92 -10.59 -4.35 -13.42
N LEU A 93 -11.06 -3.15 -13.05
CA LEU A 93 -11.26 -2.05 -13.99
C LEU A 93 -9.93 -1.39 -14.40
N LEU A 94 -9.97 -0.62 -15.49
CA LEU A 94 -8.83 0.20 -15.90
C LEU A 94 -8.41 1.14 -14.77
N GLY A 95 -7.14 1.07 -14.36
CA GLY A 95 -6.62 1.89 -13.27
C GLY A 95 -6.63 1.20 -11.91
N GLU A 96 -6.99 -0.09 -11.85
CA GLU A 96 -7.03 -0.86 -10.61
C GLU A 96 -5.91 -1.91 -10.52
N ALA A 97 -5.58 -2.25 -9.27
CA ALA A 97 -4.75 -3.40 -8.93
C ALA A 97 -5.59 -4.32 -8.03
N ALA A 98 -5.30 -5.61 -8.06
CA ALA A 98 -6.13 -6.61 -7.38
C ALA A 98 -5.29 -7.73 -6.78
N LEU A 99 -5.91 -8.49 -5.90
CA LEU A 99 -5.40 -9.74 -5.34
C LEU A 99 -6.41 -10.85 -5.65
N HIS A 100 -5.92 -12.06 -5.90
CA HIS A 100 -6.74 -13.25 -6.10
C HIS A 100 -6.14 -14.37 -5.29
N GLY A 101 -6.97 -15.04 -4.49
CA GLY A 101 -6.52 -16.15 -3.66
C GLY A 101 -6.11 -17.35 -4.49
N GLY A 102 -5.62 -18.40 -3.85
CA GLY A 102 -5.23 -19.62 -4.55
C GLY A 102 -6.08 -20.80 -4.16
N ILE A 103 -5.86 -21.90 -4.89
CA ILE A 103 -6.30 -23.22 -4.46
C ILE A 103 -5.81 -23.53 -3.03
N ASP A 104 -6.54 -24.42 -2.35
CA ASP A 104 -6.24 -24.91 -1.00
C ASP A 104 -6.20 -23.82 0.09
N GLY A 105 -6.92 -22.72 -0.13
CA GLY A 105 -7.02 -21.62 0.84
C GLY A 105 -5.77 -20.76 0.91
N THR A 106 -4.93 -20.77 -0.13
CA THR A 106 -3.78 -19.87 -0.22
C THR A 106 -4.27 -18.43 -0.26
N ILE A 107 -3.73 -17.58 0.61
CA ILE A 107 -4.11 -16.17 0.71
C ILE A 107 -3.11 -15.35 -0.09
N ALA A 108 -3.59 -14.52 -1.02
CA ALA A 108 -2.75 -13.53 -1.71
C ALA A 108 -2.59 -12.28 -0.85
N VAL A 109 -1.39 -11.71 -0.85
CA VAL A 109 -0.99 -10.62 0.05
C VAL A 109 -0.29 -9.51 -0.72
N ALA A 110 -0.70 -8.28 -0.45
CA ALA A 110 0.09 -7.08 -0.67
C ALA A 110 0.61 -6.57 0.69
N SER A 111 1.92 -6.67 0.92
CA SER A 111 2.58 -6.24 2.14
C SER A 111 3.31 -4.93 1.90
N TYR A 112 3.02 -3.89 2.67
CA TYR A 112 3.74 -2.61 2.64
C TYR A 112 4.67 -2.49 3.83
N LYS A 113 5.92 -2.09 3.60
CA LYS A 113 6.94 -1.89 4.64
C LYS A 113 7.19 -0.41 4.88
N PHE A 114 7.00 0.03 6.12
CA PHE A 114 7.23 1.41 6.52
C PHE A 114 8.73 1.74 6.53
N ALA A 115 9.16 2.74 5.76
CA ALA A 115 10.56 3.17 5.73
C ALA A 115 10.99 3.93 7.00
N THR A 116 10.05 4.60 7.66
CA THR A 116 10.28 5.41 8.85
C THR A 116 9.24 5.10 9.92
N ALA A 117 9.56 5.38 11.18
CA ALA A 117 8.57 5.34 12.24
C ALA A 117 7.67 6.58 12.17
N GLY A 118 6.40 6.44 12.56
CA GLY A 118 5.44 7.55 12.57
C GLY A 118 3.99 7.10 12.59
N ALA A 119 3.08 8.07 12.67
CA ALA A 119 1.66 7.83 12.47
C ALA A 119 1.33 7.86 10.97
N TYR A 120 0.57 6.88 10.50
CA TYR A 120 0.15 6.74 9.11
C TYR A 120 -1.36 6.61 9.02
N ALA A 121 -1.99 7.43 8.18
CA ALA A 121 -3.38 7.25 7.79
C ALA A 121 -3.44 6.21 6.68
N ILE A 122 -4.20 5.14 6.93
CA ILE A 122 -4.38 4.04 5.99
C ILE A 122 -5.85 4.05 5.58
N THR A 123 -6.10 4.27 4.29
CA THR A 123 -7.44 4.39 3.73
C THR A 123 -7.57 3.60 2.45
N GLY A 124 -8.76 3.12 2.15
CA GLY A 124 -8.96 2.32 0.97
C GLY A 124 -10.22 1.47 0.99
N ALA A 125 -10.25 0.50 0.09
CA ALA A 125 -11.27 -0.52 0.02
C ALA A 125 -10.75 -1.78 -0.68
N PHE A 126 -11.31 -2.92 -0.29
CA PHE A 126 -11.41 -4.08 -1.18
C PHE A 126 -12.66 -3.89 -2.04
N GLY A 127 -12.52 -3.97 -3.36
CA GLY A 127 -13.62 -3.91 -4.31
C GLY A 127 -14.32 -5.25 -4.46
N ASP A 128 -15.55 -5.23 -4.95
CA ASP A 128 -16.36 -6.43 -5.23
C ASP A 128 -15.74 -7.33 -6.29
N GLY A 129 -14.98 -6.74 -7.23
CA GLY A 129 -14.23 -7.51 -8.21
C GLY A 129 -15.12 -8.23 -9.21
N ASP A 130 -14.82 -9.50 -9.47
CA ASP A 130 -15.63 -10.36 -10.33
C ASP A 130 -16.88 -10.90 -9.61
N SER A 131 -16.81 -12.04 -8.94
CA SER A 131 -17.99 -12.67 -8.36
C SER A 131 -17.67 -13.51 -7.13
N GLY A 132 -18.69 -14.03 -6.46
CA GLY A 132 -18.48 -14.89 -5.31
C GLY A 132 -18.13 -14.13 -4.03
N SER A 133 -17.67 -14.88 -3.04
CA SER A 133 -17.31 -14.34 -1.74
C SER A 133 -15.83 -14.55 -1.50
N VAL A 134 -15.24 -13.66 -0.72
CA VAL A 134 -13.83 -13.69 -0.33
C VAL A 134 -13.66 -13.52 1.17
N ASP A 135 -12.49 -13.91 1.66
CA ASP A 135 -12.04 -13.61 3.01
C ASP A 135 -11.03 -12.45 2.95
N LEU A 136 -11.29 -11.39 3.69
CA LEU A 136 -10.49 -10.17 3.64
C LEU A 136 -9.80 -9.95 4.98
N TYR A 137 -8.52 -9.58 4.92
CA TYR A 137 -7.74 -9.29 6.11
C TYR A 137 -6.88 -8.05 5.93
N ILE A 138 -6.73 -7.30 7.02
CA ILE A 138 -5.68 -6.29 7.17
C ILE A 138 -4.95 -6.54 8.49
N THR A 139 -3.66 -6.87 8.42
CA THR A 139 -2.86 -7.30 9.58
C THR A 139 -1.51 -6.58 9.65
N SER A 140 -1.02 -6.32 10.87
CA SER A 140 0.34 -5.83 11.10
C SER A 140 0.95 -6.51 12.32
N GLY A 141 1.89 -7.44 12.07
CA GLY A 141 2.38 -8.34 13.10
C GLY A 141 1.21 -9.13 13.72
N ALA A 142 1.05 -9.04 15.04
CA ALA A 142 -0.02 -9.73 15.75
C ALA A 142 -1.37 -8.98 15.77
N ASN A 143 -1.44 -7.75 15.21
CA ASN A 143 -2.65 -6.94 15.23
C ASN A 143 -3.48 -7.15 13.97
N THR A 144 -4.80 -7.26 14.14
CA THR A 144 -5.78 -7.31 13.06
C THR A 144 -6.61 -6.04 13.05
N TYR A 145 -6.63 -5.34 11.91
CA TYR A 145 -7.40 -4.12 11.69
C TYR A 145 -8.71 -4.39 10.95
N LEU A 146 -8.72 -5.41 10.10
CA LEU A 146 -9.89 -5.90 9.39
C LEU A 146 -9.84 -7.41 9.29
N SER A 147 -10.97 -8.07 9.52
CA SER A 147 -11.19 -9.49 9.28
C SER A 147 -12.65 -9.69 8.91
N SER A 148 -12.92 -9.77 7.61
CA SER A 148 -14.26 -9.97 7.06
C SER A 148 -14.27 -11.29 6.31
N LEU A 149 -15.01 -12.27 6.81
CA LEU A 149 -15.02 -13.62 6.24
C LEU A 149 -16.28 -13.85 5.40
N ASN A 150 -16.13 -14.56 4.29
CA ASN A 150 -17.21 -14.92 3.37
C ASN A 150 -18.09 -13.70 3.00
N VAL A 151 -17.43 -12.63 2.56
CA VAL A 151 -18.08 -11.38 2.17
C VAL A 151 -18.06 -11.19 0.65
N SER A 152 -19.07 -10.50 0.15
CA SER A 152 -19.13 -9.94 -1.21
C SER A 152 -19.42 -8.43 -1.10
N GLY A 153 -19.21 -7.70 -2.18
CA GLY A 153 -19.35 -6.25 -2.23
C GLY A 153 -18.15 -5.51 -1.69
N ASN A 154 -18.10 -4.21 -1.99
CA ASN A 154 -17.02 -3.33 -1.55
C ASN A 154 -16.90 -3.27 -0.02
N GLN A 155 -15.69 -3.47 0.50
CA GLN A 155 -15.35 -3.36 1.92
C GLN A 155 -14.34 -2.22 2.14
N ALA A 156 -14.84 -1.06 2.54
CA ALA A 156 -14.01 0.12 2.82
C ALA A 156 -13.29 0.01 4.18
N PHE A 157 -12.11 0.62 4.28
CA PHE A 157 -11.35 0.73 5.52
C PHE A 157 -10.71 2.11 5.68
N SER A 158 -10.59 2.55 6.94
CA SER A 158 -9.90 3.80 7.30
C SER A 158 -9.45 3.74 8.75
N PHE A 159 -8.15 3.83 9.01
CA PHE A 159 -7.59 3.83 10.36
C PHE A 159 -6.23 4.54 10.42
N ILE A 160 -5.77 4.85 11.64
CA ILE A 160 -4.40 5.34 11.89
C ILE A 160 -3.56 4.20 12.46
N LEU A 161 -2.38 3.98 11.88
CA LEU A 161 -1.37 3.06 12.39
C LEU A 161 -0.15 3.85 12.88
N ASN A 162 0.25 3.64 14.13
CA ASN A 162 1.57 4.09 14.61
C ASN A 162 2.60 3.00 14.29
N ALA A 163 3.32 3.18 13.19
CA ALA A 163 4.29 2.21 12.70
C ALA A 163 5.70 2.50 13.20
N THR A 164 6.50 1.44 13.34
CA THR A 164 7.97 1.54 13.47
C THR A 164 8.63 1.36 12.10
N ALA A 165 9.85 1.87 11.94
CA ALA A 165 10.62 1.65 10.72
C ALA A 165 10.89 0.14 10.52
N GLY A 166 10.59 -0.37 9.32
CA GLY A 166 10.69 -1.78 8.96
C GLY A 166 9.46 -2.62 9.29
N GLN A 167 8.48 -2.09 10.03
CA GLN A 167 7.20 -2.77 10.24
C GLN A 167 6.46 -2.95 8.91
N THR A 168 5.64 -3.99 8.81
CA THR A 168 4.77 -4.23 7.66
C THR A 168 3.30 -4.11 8.01
N ILE A 169 2.49 -3.68 7.04
CA ILE A 169 1.03 -3.82 7.02
C ILE A 169 0.66 -4.68 5.82
N GLU A 170 -0.18 -5.66 6.02
CA GLU A 170 -0.56 -6.65 5.01
C GLU A 170 -2.03 -6.51 4.69
N PHE A 171 -2.34 -6.40 3.40
CA PHE A 171 -3.69 -6.47 2.84
C PHE A 171 -3.80 -7.81 2.14
N ALA A 172 -4.76 -8.62 2.55
CA ALA A 172 -4.81 -10.01 2.14
C ALA A 172 -6.20 -10.46 1.72
N VAL A 173 -6.26 -11.30 0.69
CA VAL A 173 -7.47 -11.86 0.11
C VAL A 173 -7.34 -13.38 0.06
N GLY A 174 -8.25 -14.06 0.74
CA GLY A 174 -8.49 -15.50 0.67
C GLY A 174 -9.79 -15.82 -0.07
N THR A 175 -10.06 -17.11 -0.26
CA THR A 175 -11.07 -17.58 -1.23
C THR A 175 -12.45 -17.89 -0.65
N ALA A 176 -12.68 -17.76 0.66
CA ALA A 176 -13.94 -18.14 1.32
C ALA A 176 -14.47 -19.56 0.95
N GLY A 177 -13.58 -20.46 0.52
CA GLY A 177 -13.89 -21.82 0.07
C GLY A 177 -14.14 -21.98 -1.44
N ALA A 178 -14.18 -20.90 -2.23
CA ALA A 178 -14.31 -20.93 -3.69
C ALA A 178 -13.25 -20.02 -4.34
N PHE A 179 -12.34 -20.61 -5.13
CA PHE A 179 -11.18 -19.90 -5.70
C PHE A 179 -11.37 -19.46 -7.16
N GLY A 180 -12.56 -19.69 -7.71
CA GLY A 180 -12.85 -19.43 -9.12
C GLY A 180 -13.58 -18.10 -9.27
N SER A 181 -13.00 -17.18 -10.04
CA SER A 181 -13.53 -15.82 -10.24
C SER A 181 -13.69 -15.07 -8.91
N ASP A 182 -12.57 -14.89 -8.18
CA ASP A 182 -12.51 -14.15 -6.91
C ASP A 182 -11.52 -12.96 -6.92
N SER A 183 -11.21 -12.44 -8.11
CA SER A 183 -10.31 -11.30 -8.29
C SER A 183 -10.85 -10.10 -7.53
N THR A 184 -10.12 -9.66 -6.51
CA THR A 184 -10.56 -8.60 -5.60
C THR A 184 -9.71 -7.35 -5.79
N PRO A 185 -10.24 -6.28 -6.41
CA PRO A 185 -9.56 -4.99 -6.49
C PRO A 185 -9.17 -4.49 -5.10
N LEU A 186 -7.98 -3.92 -5.00
CA LEU A 186 -7.49 -3.30 -3.78
C LEU A 186 -7.09 -1.86 -4.09
N SER A 187 -7.76 -0.91 -3.46
CA SER A 187 -7.27 0.44 -3.32
C SER A 187 -6.73 0.61 -1.90
N ALA A 188 -5.43 0.82 -1.74
CA ALA A 188 -4.81 1.11 -0.45
C ALA A 188 -3.89 2.31 -0.57
N ASN A 189 -4.17 3.36 0.21
CA ASN A 189 -3.36 4.56 0.31
C ASN A 189 -2.83 4.70 1.75
N ILE A 190 -1.55 5.03 1.87
CA ILE A 190 -0.81 5.11 3.12
C ILE A 190 -0.11 6.47 3.17
N ASP A 191 -0.64 7.37 3.99
CA ASP A 191 -0.17 8.74 4.12
C ASP A 191 0.45 8.98 5.49
N ALA A 192 1.68 9.49 5.54
CA ALA A 192 2.27 9.93 6.79
C ALA A 192 1.47 11.10 7.39
N VAL A 193 1.06 10.97 8.65
CA VAL A 193 0.37 12.02 9.39
C VAL A 193 1.42 12.98 9.96
N PRO A 194 1.41 14.27 9.60
CA PRO A 194 2.37 15.22 10.15
C PRO A 194 2.28 15.29 11.67
N GLU A 195 3.42 15.20 12.35
CA GLU A 195 3.45 15.34 13.80
C GLU A 195 2.98 16.76 14.19
N PRO A 196 2.00 16.89 15.11
CA PRO A 196 1.51 18.20 15.54
C PRO A 196 2.62 19.12 16.06
N ALA A 197 3.66 18.55 16.66
CA ALA A 197 4.81 19.29 17.16
C ALA A 197 5.62 19.95 16.02
N SER A 198 5.80 19.28 14.89
CA SER A 198 6.49 19.84 13.72
C SER A 198 5.72 21.01 13.13
N MET A 199 4.39 20.91 13.08
CA MET A 199 3.52 22.00 12.66
C MET A 199 3.58 23.19 13.63
N ALA A 200 3.56 22.91 14.94
CA ALA A 200 3.69 23.95 15.96
C ALA A 200 5.06 24.64 15.91
N ALA A 201 6.14 23.88 15.78
CA ALA A 201 7.49 24.40 15.67
C ALA A 201 7.68 25.25 14.41
N LEU A 202 7.12 24.84 13.27
CA LEU A 202 7.10 25.63 12.03
C LEU A 202 6.33 26.94 12.23
N GLY A 203 5.16 26.89 12.86
CA GLY A 203 4.35 28.07 13.17
C GLY A 203 5.10 29.06 14.07
N LEU A 204 5.71 28.57 15.15
CA LEU A 204 6.51 29.38 16.06
C LEU A 204 7.78 29.94 15.40
N GLY A 205 8.47 29.13 14.60
CA GLY A 205 9.64 29.55 13.82
C GLY A 205 9.30 30.66 12.82
N GLY A 206 8.18 30.53 12.11
CA GLY A 206 7.67 31.56 11.20
C GLY A 206 7.34 32.87 11.92
N LEU A 207 6.66 32.79 13.07
CA LEU A 207 6.35 33.96 13.89
C LEU A 207 7.61 34.66 14.42
N ALA A 208 8.63 33.90 14.84
CA ALA A 208 9.90 34.45 15.28
C ALA A 208 10.61 35.22 14.14
N LEU A 209 10.61 34.68 12.92
CA LEU A 209 11.18 35.33 11.74
C LEU A 209 10.43 36.62 11.37
N LEU A 210 9.10 36.61 11.42
CA LEU A 210 8.28 37.79 11.17
C LEU A 210 8.53 38.90 12.21
N ARG A 211 8.62 38.54 13.50
CA ARG A 211 8.94 39.49 14.56
C ARG A 211 10.30 40.13 14.37
N ARG A 212 11.29 39.37 13.90
CA ARG A 212 12.63 39.87 13.61
C ARG A 212 12.64 40.86 12.43
N ARG A 213 11.86 40.60 11.37
CA ARG A 213 11.76 41.50 10.21
C ARG A 213 11.15 42.86 10.52
N ARG A 214 10.29 42.99 11.55
CA ARG A 214 9.68 44.27 11.94
C ARG A 214 10.59 45.18 12.78
N LYS A 215 11.73 44.68 13.25
CA LYS A 215 12.67 45.45 14.09
C LYS A 215 13.92 45.92 13.33
N ALA A 216 14.10 45.48 12.08
CA ALA A 216 15.12 45.98 11.16
C ALA A 216 14.46 46.98 10.21
#